data_AF-A0A971BHM5-F1
#
_entry.id   AF-A0A971BHM5-F1
#
_cell.length_a   1.000
_cell.length_b   1.000
_cell.length_c   1.000
_cell.angle_alpha   90.00
_cell.angle_beta   90.00
_cell.angle_gamma   90.00
#
_symmetry.space_group_name_H-M   'P 1'
#
loop_
_entity.id
_entity.type
_entity.pdbx_description
1 polymer ?
#
loop_
_entity_poly.entity_id
_entity_poly.type
_entity_poly.pdbx_seq_one_letter_code
_entity_poly.pdbx_strand_id
1 'polypeptide(L)'
;MTDRIDFDQLFRRYLKEYISEHAADEKAMQRIEDEMPEIYAAWLKEPNAALNGLAPGQAFDGHSDGELVREMLRYAGEGKDLPDLLMNAVLDRGEAMQDALVALLYESRDWETPRAKLAQAAAIEALMHMLSQKAAPWYFERIEAMESREDEVALQCAQALLLLGEAVGGRLIAALENTENPLARESYADIASELRLKGALNALLLHFETEWENRGFYAFCLARMGDARAAGALEKALLSRDLRYLDYIAIRDAYEQLGGLVEVEREFSNDPDYQALCRKTKQGRET
;
A
#
# COMPACT_ATOMS: atom_id res chain seq x y z
N MET A 1 -14.37 2.35 -31.34
CA MET A 1 -13.52 2.92 -30.28
C MET A 1 -12.10 2.81 -30.76
N THR A 2 -11.40 3.93 -30.90
CA THR A 2 -9.94 3.90 -31.13
C THR A 2 -9.30 3.46 -29.83
N ASP A 3 -8.49 2.41 -29.89
CA ASP A 3 -7.73 1.87 -28.77
C ASP A 3 -6.87 2.98 -28.15
N ARG A 4 -6.83 3.09 -26.80
CA ARG A 4 -5.99 4.13 -26.16
C ARG A 4 -4.53 3.90 -26.42
N ILE A 5 -3.80 5.02 -26.53
CA ILE A 5 -2.38 5.03 -26.86
C ILE A 5 -1.60 4.39 -25.72
N ASP A 6 -0.86 3.36 -26.06
CA ASP A 6 0.12 2.75 -25.18
C ASP A 6 1.43 3.53 -25.30
N PHE A 7 1.68 4.45 -24.36
CA PHE A 7 2.87 5.30 -24.36
C PHE A 7 4.16 4.51 -24.14
N ASP A 8 4.11 3.40 -23.40
CA ASP A 8 5.26 2.52 -23.21
C ASP A 8 5.62 1.82 -24.50
N GLN A 9 4.64 1.31 -25.23
CA GLN A 9 4.87 0.73 -26.55
C GLN A 9 5.32 1.79 -27.57
N LEU A 10 4.85 3.03 -27.43
CA LEU A 10 5.29 4.14 -28.26
C LEU A 10 6.77 4.48 -28.00
N PHE A 11 7.17 4.57 -26.73
CA PHE A 11 8.57 4.81 -26.36
C PHE A 11 9.47 3.63 -26.73
N ARG A 12 9.03 2.38 -26.53
CA ARG A 12 9.80 1.18 -26.95
C ARG A 12 10.08 1.17 -28.45
N ARG A 13 9.13 1.63 -29.27
CA ARG A 13 9.33 1.77 -30.72
C ARG A 13 10.37 2.85 -31.03
N TYR A 14 10.25 4.02 -30.41
CA TYR A 14 11.23 5.09 -30.53
C TYR A 14 12.64 4.65 -30.12
N LEU A 15 12.76 4.01 -28.95
CA LEU A 15 14.04 3.55 -28.42
C LEU A 15 14.69 2.51 -29.34
N LYS A 16 13.90 1.62 -29.95
CA LYS A 16 14.42 0.64 -30.92
C LYS A 16 15.01 1.32 -32.16
N GLU A 17 14.36 2.35 -32.67
CA GLU A 17 14.86 3.15 -33.80
C GLU A 17 16.13 3.91 -33.39
N TYR A 18 16.12 4.57 -32.24
CA TYR A 18 17.27 5.28 -31.69
C TYR A 18 18.49 4.35 -31.54
N ILE A 19 18.31 3.16 -30.96
CA ILE A 19 19.37 2.15 -30.84
C ILE A 19 19.90 1.75 -32.22
N SER A 20 19.03 1.53 -33.21
CA SER A 20 19.47 1.11 -34.55
C SER A 20 20.34 2.15 -35.25
N GLU A 21 20.15 3.43 -34.93
CA GLU A 21 20.90 4.55 -35.50
C GLU A 21 22.19 4.87 -34.73
N HIS A 22 22.22 4.61 -33.42
CA HIS A 22 23.30 5.08 -32.53
C HIS A 22 24.17 3.95 -31.94
N ALA A 23 23.69 2.72 -31.87
CA ALA A 23 24.41 1.58 -31.28
C ALA A 23 25.26 0.84 -32.33
N ALA A 24 26.48 1.33 -32.56
CA ALA A 24 27.44 0.70 -33.48
C ALA A 24 28.22 -0.47 -32.85
N ASP A 25 28.37 -0.48 -31.52
CA ASP A 25 29.12 -1.48 -30.75
C ASP A 25 28.61 -1.56 -29.29
N GLU A 26 29.22 -2.46 -28.51
CA GLU A 26 28.87 -2.68 -27.09
C GLU A 26 29.09 -1.44 -26.22
N LYS A 27 30.10 -0.61 -26.52
CA LYS A 27 30.34 0.64 -25.79
C LYS A 27 29.26 1.68 -26.09
N ALA A 28 28.78 1.73 -27.32
CA ALA A 28 27.66 2.58 -27.69
C ALA A 28 26.37 2.15 -27.00
N MET A 29 26.14 0.84 -26.85
CA MET A 29 25.00 0.33 -26.10
C MET A 29 25.06 0.74 -24.63
N GLN A 30 26.23 0.62 -23.98
CA GLN A 30 26.40 1.08 -22.60
C GLN A 30 26.11 2.57 -22.44
N ARG A 31 26.57 3.41 -23.38
CA ARG A 31 26.26 4.85 -23.36
C ARG A 31 24.77 5.12 -23.49
N ILE A 32 24.06 4.37 -24.34
CA ILE A 32 22.61 4.51 -24.47
C ILE A 32 21.93 4.17 -23.15
N GLU A 33 22.34 3.09 -22.48
CA GLU A 33 21.82 2.75 -21.15
C GLU A 33 22.07 3.86 -20.12
N ASP A 34 23.27 4.44 -20.13
CA ASP A 34 23.66 5.53 -19.22
C ASP A 34 22.87 6.83 -19.50
N GLU A 35 22.52 7.09 -20.76
CA GLU A 35 21.82 8.30 -21.26
C GLU A 35 20.29 8.10 -21.38
N MET A 36 19.73 7.02 -20.82
CA MET A 36 18.28 6.75 -20.89
C MET A 36 17.38 7.88 -20.41
N PRO A 37 17.68 8.58 -19.31
CA PRO A 37 16.88 9.72 -18.87
C PRO A 37 16.82 10.84 -19.92
N GLU A 38 17.94 11.17 -20.55
CA GLU A 38 18.05 12.21 -21.58
C GLU A 38 17.31 11.80 -22.86
N ILE A 39 17.43 10.54 -23.27
CA ILE A 39 16.75 9.99 -24.45
C ILE A 39 15.23 10.02 -24.24
N TYR A 40 14.75 9.64 -23.05
CA TYR A 40 13.33 9.76 -22.71
C TYR A 40 12.88 11.22 -22.72
N ALA A 41 13.65 12.13 -22.13
CA ALA A 41 13.33 13.56 -22.11
C ALA A 41 13.32 14.21 -23.52
N ALA A 42 14.14 13.71 -24.45
CA ALA A 42 14.12 14.11 -25.85
C ALA A 42 12.85 13.59 -26.55
N TRP A 43 12.52 12.32 -26.37
CA TRP A 43 11.30 11.71 -26.91
C TRP A 43 10.03 12.46 -26.51
N LEU A 44 9.93 12.91 -25.25
CA LEU A 44 8.79 13.68 -24.77
C LEU A 44 8.53 14.98 -25.55
N LYS A 45 9.53 15.51 -26.25
CA LYS A 45 9.46 16.77 -27.01
C LYS A 45 9.32 16.56 -28.51
N GLU A 46 9.43 15.32 -28.99
CA GLU A 46 9.43 15.01 -30.41
C GLU A 46 8.00 14.79 -30.95
N PRO A 47 7.55 15.55 -31.97
CA PRO A 47 6.25 15.36 -32.59
C PRO A 47 6.03 13.91 -33.06
N ASN A 48 4.89 13.32 -32.70
CA ASN A 48 4.59 11.93 -33.04
C ASN A 48 3.32 11.82 -33.89
N ALA A 49 3.41 11.07 -35.00
CA ALA A 49 2.28 10.86 -35.90
C ALA A 49 1.09 10.14 -35.23
N ALA A 50 1.35 9.22 -34.28
CA ALA A 50 0.30 8.55 -33.52
C ALA A 50 -0.48 9.50 -32.59
N LEU A 51 0.11 10.66 -32.28
CA LEU A 51 -0.48 11.73 -31.48
C LEU A 51 -0.92 12.91 -32.34
N ASN A 52 -1.20 12.68 -33.63
CA ASN A 52 -1.60 13.72 -34.60
C ASN A 52 -0.59 14.88 -34.69
N GLY A 53 0.70 14.59 -34.53
CA GLY A 53 1.78 15.57 -34.58
C GLY A 53 2.06 16.28 -33.26
N LEU A 54 1.35 15.96 -32.17
CA LEU A 54 1.75 16.39 -30.82
C LEU A 54 2.94 15.57 -30.33
N ALA A 55 3.77 16.18 -29.49
CA ALA A 55 4.79 15.45 -28.76
C ALA A 55 4.15 14.66 -27.60
N PRO A 56 4.71 13.50 -27.19
CA PRO A 56 4.20 12.71 -26.06
C PRO A 56 4.01 13.52 -24.78
N GLY A 57 4.94 14.42 -24.45
CA GLY A 57 4.85 15.29 -23.28
C GLY A 57 3.71 16.31 -23.34
N GLN A 58 3.08 16.48 -24.50
CA GLN A 58 1.97 17.40 -24.74
C GLN A 58 0.63 16.66 -24.95
N ALA A 59 0.61 15.33 -24.80
CA ALA A 59 -0.55 14.52 -25.16
C ALA A 59 -1.82 14.89 -24.39
N PHE A 60 -1.67 15.44 -23.18
CA PHE A 60 -2.75 15.86 -22.31
C PHE A 60 -2.85 17.38 -22.16
N ASP A 61 -2.09 18.14 -22.94
CA ASP A 61 -2.17 19.60 -22.94
C ASP A 61 -3.58 20.06 -23.34
N GLY A 62 -4.08 21.08 -22.66
CA GLY A 62 -5.43 21.61 -22.90
C GLY A 62 -6.59 20.77 -22.38
N HIS A 63 -6.34 19.57 -21.82
CA HIS A 63 -7.38 18.82 -21.14
C HIS A 63 -7.81 19.55 -19.87
N SER A 64 -9.12 19.70 -19.71
CA SER A 64 -9.76 20.08 -18.44
C SER A 64 -9.65 18.96 -17.41
N ASP A 65 -9.83 19.29 -16.14
CA ASP A 65 -9.79 18.35 -15.02
C ASP A 65 -10.74 17.16 -15.25
N GLY A 66 -11.97 17.44 -15.70
CA GLY A 66 -12.95 16.40 -16.04
C GLY A 66 -12.59 15.60 -17.29
N GLU A 67 -11.75 16.09 -18.19
CA GLU A 67 -11.21 15.29 -19.30
C GLU A 67 -10.10 14.36 -18.83
N LEU A 68 -9.19 14.83 -17.97
CA LEU A 68 -8.15 13.99 -17.37
C LEU A 68 -8.75 12.82 -16.58
N VAL A 69 -9.76 13.08 -15.74
CA VAL A 69 -10.50 12.02 -15.02
C VAL A 69 -11.13 11.04 -15.99
N ARG A 70 -11.78 11.52 -17.06
CA ARG A 70 -12.37 10.64 -18.09
C ARG A 70 -11.32 9.81 -18.82
N GLU A 71 -10.12 10.34 -19.03
CA GLU A 71 -9.01 9.56 -19.58
C GLU A 71 -8.59 8.44 -18.61
N MET A 72 -8.40 8.73 -17.32
CA MET A 72 -8.07 7.71 -16.31
C MET A 72 -9.10 6.57 -16.30
N LEU A 73 -10.38 6.93 -16.30
CA LEU A 73 -11.49 5.97 -16.33
C LEU A 73 -11.50 5.13 -17.61
N ARG A 74 -11.09 5.70 -18.75
CA ARG A 74 -11.00 4.96 -20.00
C ARG A 74 -9.84 3.97 -20.01
N TYR A 75 -8.67 4.31 -19.49
CA TYR A 75 -7.57 3.34 -19.35
C TYR A 75 -7.97 2.17 -18.44
N ALA A 76 -8.56 2.47 -17.27
CA ALA A 76 -9.08 1.44 -16.37
C ALA A 76 -10.17 0.57 -17.04
N GLY A 77 -11.07 1.18 -17.81
CA GLY A 77 -12.12 0.48 -18.56
C GLY A 77 -11.59 -0.45 -19.66
N GLU A 78 -10.43 -0.13 -20.25
CA GLU A 78 -9.71 -0.96 -21.21
C GLU A 78 -8.81 -2.01 -20.54
N GLY A 79 -8.71 -2.01 -19.20
CA GLY A 79 -7.83 -2.91 -18.45
C GLY A 79 -6.34 -2.63 -18.68
N LYS A 80 -6.00 -1.39 -19.04
CA LYS A 80 -4.63 -0.93 -19.27
C LYS A 80 -4.13 -0.17 -18.06
N ASP A 81 -2.82 -0.25 -17.83
CA ASP A 81 -2.15 0.58 -16.85
C ASP A 81 -2.30 2.07 -17.21
N LEU A 82 -2.34 2.91 -16.18
CA LEU A 82 -2.41 4.35 -16.38
C LEU A 82 -1.04 4.86 -16.85
N PRO A 83 -0.96 5.58 -17.98
CA PRO A 83 0.32 6.13 -18.41
C PRO A 83 0.86 7.17 -17.42
N ASP A 84 2.16 7.13 -17.14
CA ASP A 84 2.85 8.13 -16.30
C ASP A 84 2.58 9.56 -16.76
N LEU A 85 2.48 9.78 -18.07
CA LEU A 85 2.17 11.09 -18.65
C LEU A 85 0.79 11.61 -18.24
N LEU A 86 -0.20 10.72 -18.11
CA LEU A 86 -1.53 11.08 -17.64
C LEU A 86 -1.51 11.32 -16.12
N MET A 87 -0.80 10.48 -15.37
CA MET A 87 -0.62 10.69 -13.93
C MET A 87 0.07 12.03 -13.65
N ASN A 88 1.16 12.35 -14.34
CA ASN A 88 1.87 13.63 -14.22
C ASN A 88 0.95 14.81 -14.56
N ALA A 89 0.16 14.71 -15.63
CA ALA A 89 -0.80 15.75 -15.99
C ALA A 89 -1.84 15.99 -14.89
N VAL A 90 -2.27 14.94 -14.16
CA VAL A 90 -3.16 15.04 -13.00
C VAL A 90 -2.43 15.65 -11.79
N LEU A 91 -1.20 15.19 -11.50
CA LEU A 91 -0.41 15.67 -10.37
C LEU A 91 -0.03 17.15 -10.51
N ASP A 92 0.26 17.61 -11.73
CA ASP A 92 0.59 19.02 -12.03
C ASP A 92 -0.57 19.98 -11.72
N ARG A 93 -1.81 19.49 -11.70
CA ARG A 93 -2.98 20.27 -11.29
C ARG A 93 -3.10 20.39 -9.77
N GLY A 94 -2.49 19.47 -9.02
CA GLY A 94 -2.45 19.47 -7.56
C GLY A 94 -3.82 19.51 -6.91
N GLU A 95 -4.01 20.43 -5.95
CA GLU A 95 -5.22 20.52 -5.12
C GLU A 95 -6.53 20.65 -5.91
N ALA A 96 -6.49 21.24 -7.12
CA ALA A 96 -7.67 21.41 -7.97
C ALA A 96 -8.30 20.06 -8.37
N MET A 97 -7.50 19.00 -8.45
CA MET A 97 -7.99 17.66 -8.82
C MET A 97 -8.67 16.90 -7.69
N GLN A 98 -8.44 17.28 -6.44
CA GLN A 98 -8.83 16.44 -5.31
C GLN A 98 -10.33 16.14 -5.30
N ASP A 99 -11.19 17.13 -5.58
CA ASP A 99 -12.64 16.93 -5.57
C ASP A 99 -13.09 15.99 -6.70
N ALA A 100 -12.48 16.12 -7.89
CA ALA A 100 -12.79 15.27 -9.03
C ALA A 100 -12.31 13.83 -8.83
N LEU A 101 -11.14 13.62 -8.23
CA LEU A 101 -10.61 12.30 -7.89
C LEU A 101 -11.41 11.63 -6.77
N VAL A 102 -11.83 12.38 -5.75
CA VAL A 102 -12.73 11.85 -4.71
C VAL A 102 -14.08 11.47 -5.29
N ALA A 103 -14.65 12.28 -6.20
CA ALA A 103 -15.88 11.92 -6.91
C ALA A 103 -15.70 10.61 -7.70
N LEU A 104 -14.59 10.43 -8.42
CA LEU A 104 -14.27 9.17 -9.11
C LEU A 104 -14.25 7.97 -8.16
N LEU A 105 -13.67 8.10 -6.96
CA LEU A 105 -13.65 7.02 -5.96
C LEU A 105 -15.07 6.57 -5.57
N TYR A 106 -15.98 7.53 -5.35
CA TYR A 106 -17.37 7.22 -5.03
C TYR A 106 -18.13 6.66 -6.23
N GLU A 107 -17.94 7.22 -7.43
CA GLU A 107 -18.61 6.77 -8.65
C GLU A 107 -18.18 5.36 -9.08
N SER A 108 -16.90 5.03 -8.92
CA SER A 108 -16.33 3.74 -9.32
C SER A 108 -16.63 2.59 -8.36
N ARG A 109 -17.23 2.88 -7.19
CA ARG A 109 -17.54 1.87 -6.15
C ARG A 109 -18.34 0.69 -6.69
N ASP A 110 -19.31 0.96 -7.55
CA ASP A 110 -20.29 -0.03 -8.03
C ASP A 110 -20.00 -0.56 -9.44
N TRP A 111 -18.81 -0.27 -9.99
CA TRP A 111 -18.43 -0.73 -11.32
C TRP A 111 -18.09 -2.23 -11.35
N GLU A 112 -17.95 -2.80 -12.54
CA GLU A 112 -17.37 -4.14 -12.70
C GLU A 112 -16.02 -4.23 -11.95
N THR A 113 -15.89 -5.16 -11.01
CA THR A 113 -14.87 -5.13 -9.96
C THR A 113 -13.43 -4.93 -10.45
N PRO A 114 -12.94 -5.58 -11.53
CA PRO A 114 -11.57 -5.33 -12.01
C PRO A 114 -11.35 -3.88 -12.49
N ARG A 115 -12.33 -3.32 -13.20
CA ARG A 115 -12.28 -1.92 -13.69
C ARG A 115 -12.39 -0.94 -12.53
N ALA A 116 -13.26 -1.23 -11.57
CA ALA A 116 -13.42 -0.45 -10.35
C ALA A 116 -12.08 -0.33 -9.61
N LYS A 117 -11.41 -1.47 -9.39
CA LYS A 117 -10.13 -1.53 -8.66
C LYS A 117 -9.02 -0.73 -9.35
N LEU A 118 -8.88 -0.83 -10.67
CA LEU A 118 -7.88 -0.05 -11.42
C LEU A 118 -8.14 1.46 -11.33
N ALA A 119 -9.39 1.90 -11.51
CA ALA A 119 -9.75 3.30 -11.38
C ALA A 119 -9.51 3.84 -9.96
N GLN A 120 -9.89 3.05 -8.95
CA GLN A 120 -9.66 3.38 -7.54
C GLN A 120 -8.17 3.49 -7.24
N ALA A 121 -7.37 2.51 -7.65
CA ALA A 121 -5.93 2.49 -7.38
C ALA A 121 -5.23 3.75 -7.93
N ALA A 122 -5.54 4.12 -9.18
CA ALA A 122 -5.01 5.33 -9.81
C ALA A 122 -5.43 6.62 -9.10
N ALA A 123 -6.69 6.73 -8.69
CA ALA A 123 -7.18 7.90 -7.97
C ALA A 123 -6.58 7.99 -6.55
N ILE A 124 -6.46 6.87 -5.84
CA ILE A 124 -5.84 6.81 -4.52
C ILE A 124 -4.37 7.23 -4.62
N GLU A 125 -3.63 6.73 -5.62
CA GLU A 125 -2.23 7.10 -5.86
C GLU A 125 -2.07 8.61 -6.05
N ALA A 126 -2.85 9.21 -6.97
CA ALA A 126 -2.83 10.66 -7.19
C ALA A 126 -3.15 11.44 -5.90
N LEU A 127 -4.17 11.00 -5.15
CA LEU A 127 -4.57 11.64 -3.89
C LEU A 127 -3.53 11.48 -2.77
N MET A 128 -2.78 10.38 -2.75
CA MET A 128 -1.66 10.15 -1.83
C MET A 128 -0.50 11.11 -2.10
N HIS A 129 -0.12 11.30 -3.36
CA HIS A 129 0.89 12.30 -3.73
C HIS A 129 0.51 13.72 -3.30
N MET A 130 -0.80 14.01 -3.29
CA MET A 130 -1.35 15.30 -2.86
C MET A 130 -1.57 15.39 -1.34
N LEU A 131 -1.34 14.32 -0.57
CA LEU A 131 -1.70 14.21 0.85
C LEU A 131 -3.14 14.67 1.14
N SER A 132 -4.08 14.28 0.28
CA SER A 132 -5.46 14.75 0.31
C SER A 132 -6.24 14.19 1.50
N GLN A 133 -6.52 15.04 2.48
CA GLN A 133 -7.41 14.70 3.60
C GLN A 133 -8.87 14.54 3.17
N LYS A 134 -9.26 15.12 2.02
CA LYS A 134 -10.63 15.03 1.50
C LYS A 134 -11.03 13.59 1.16
N ALA A 135 -10.07 12.75 0.82
CA ALA A 135 -10.29 11.35 0.49
C ALA A 135 -10.35 10.43 1.72
N ALA A 136 -9.94 10.91 2.89
CA ALA A 136 -9.91 10.10 4.12
C ALA A 136 -11.25 9.42 4.42
N PRO A 137 -12.43 10.06 4.31
CA PRO A 137 -13.71 9.38 4.51
C PRO A 137 -13.89 8.13 3.67
N TRP A 138 -13.52 8.18 2.39
CA TRP A 138 -13.61 7.04 1.49
C TRP A 138 -12.62 5.93 1.87
N TYR A 139 -11.39 6.28 2.28
CA TYR A 139 -10.40 5.28 2.74
C TYR A 139 -10.91 4.47 3.93
N PHE A 140 -11.49 5.14 4.93
CA PHE A 140 -12.11 4.45 6.08
C PHE A 140 -13.27 3.57 5.64
N GLU A 141 -14.21 4.09 4.85
CA GLU A 141 -15.33 3.29 4.33
C GLU A 141 -14.86 2.05 3.55
N ARG A 142 -13.79 2.19 2.77
CA ARG A 142 -13.25 1.09 1.96
C ARG A 142 -12.57 0.01 2.78
N ILE A 143 -11.87 0.38 3.85
CA ILE A 143 -11.27 -0.53 4.83
C ILE A 143 -12.37 -1.24 5.64
N GLU A 144 -13.40 -0.54 6.09
CA GLU A 144 -14.55 -1.15 6.78
C GLU A 144 -15.27 -2.20 5.93
N ALA A 145 -15.29 -2.01 4.61
CA ALA A 145 -15.94 -2.92 3.67
C ALA A 145 -15.04 -4.11 3.24
N MET A 146 -13.82 -4.23 3.75
CA MET A 146 -12.91 -5.28 3.30
C MET A 146 -13.35 -6.67 3.77
N GLU A 147 -13.27 -7.66 2.88
CA GLU A 147 -13.63 -9.06 3.13
C GLU A 147 -12.41 -10.00 3.10
N SER A 148 -11.24 -9.48 2.72
CA SER A 148 -9.98 -10.23 2.62
C SER A 148 -8.79 -9.37 3.03
N ARG A 149 -7.78 -10.01 3.64
CA ARG A 149 -6.46 -9.39 3.92
C ARG A 149 -5.68 -9.05 2.64
N GLU A 150 -6.02 -9.69 1.52
CA GLU A 150 -5.39 -9.49 0.21
C GLU A 150 -6.10 -8.41 -0.61
N ASP A 151 -7.00 -7.63 0.00
CA ASP A 151 -7.72 -6.59 -0.70
C ASP A 151 -6.81 -5.38 -1.02
N GLU A 152 -6.18 -5.41 -2.19
CA GLU A 152 -5.21 -4.43 -2.67
C GLU A 152 -5.66 -2.96 -2.52
N VAL A 153 -6.94 -2.67 -2.81
CA VAL A 153 -7.44 -1.29 -2.71
C VAL A 153 -7.54 -0.86 -1.25
N ALA A 154 -7.98 -1.74 -0.35
CA ALA A 154 -8.03 -1.45 1.07
C ALA A 154 -6.62 -1.32 1.68
N LEU A 155 -5.66 -2.13 1.22
CA LEU A 155 -4.25 -2.00 1.61
C LEU A 155 -3.66 -0.65 1.16
N GLN A 156 -3.98 -0.20 -0.05
CA GLN A 156 -3.57 1.12 -0.54
C GLN A 156 -4.24 2.25 0.27
N CYS A 157 -5.51 2.10 0.66
CA CYS A 157 -6.19 3.03 1.58
C CYS A 157 -5.47 3.11 2.94
N ALA A 158 -5.03 1.96 3.48
CA ALA A 158 -4.29 1.92 4.73
C ALA A 158 -2.96 2.68 4.61
N GLN A 159 -2.23 2.49 3.51
CA GLN A 159 -1.02 3.25 3.21
C GLN A 159 -1.30 4.77 3.08
N ALA A 160 -2.40 5.15 2.43
CA ALA A 160 -2.81 6.55 2.32
C ALA A 160 -3.08 7.17 3.70
N LEU A 161 -3.82 6.47 4.57
CA LEU A 161 -4.08 6.92 5.94
C LEU A 161 -2.78 7.03 6.77
N LEU A 162 -1.84 6.10 6.58
CA LEU A 162 -0.53 6.16 7.22
C LEU A 162 0.24 7.42 6.81
N LEU A 163 0.26 7.77 5.52
CA LEU A 163 0.91 8.99 5.03
C LEU A 163 0.25 10.28 5.53
N LEU A 164 -1.07 10.28 5.71
CA LEU A 164 -1.78 11.41 6.33
C LEU A 164 -1.41 11.60 7.81
N GLY A 165 -0.94 10.55 8.47
CA GLY A 165 -0.36 10.62 9.82
C GLY A 165 -1.31 11.18 10.88
N GLU A 166 -0.81 12.11 11.70
CA GLU A 166 -1.59 12.68 12.81
C GLU A 166 -2.87 13.41 12.35
N ALA A 167 -2.95 13.86 11.09
CA ALA A 167 -4.13 14.56 10.56
C ALA A 167 -5.40 13.71 10.64
N VAL A 168 -5.28 12.38 10.55
CA VAL A 168 -6.38 11.42 10.69
C VAL A 168 -6.34 10.65 12.00
N GLY A 169 -5.41 10.96 12.91
CA GLY A 169 -5.11 10.17 14.10
C GLY A 169 -6.30 10.00 15.05
N GLY A 170 -7.07 11.06 15.29
CA GLY A 170 -8.28 10.98 16.12
C GLY A 170 -9.34 10.04 15.54
N ARG A 171 -9.49 10.04 14.21
CA ARG A 171 -10.42 9.16 13.50
C ARG A 171 -9.93 7.71 13.45
N LEU A 172 -8.62 7.49 13.27
CA LEU A 172 -8.00 6.17 13.37
C LEU A 172 -8.24 5.53 14.73
N ILE A 173 -8.04 6.28 15.82
CA ILE A 173 -8.30 5.78 17.18
C ILE A 173 -9.77 5.41 17.33
N ALA A 174 -10.69 6.28 16.92
CA ALA A 174 -12.11 5.99 17.01
C ALA A 174 -12.51 4.76 16.17
N ALA A 175 -11.94 4.60 14.97
CA ALA A 175 -12.21 3.44 14.13
C ALA A 175 -11.68 2.15 14.75
N LEU A 176 -10.44 2.16 15.28
CA LEU A 176 -9.84 1.02 15.99
C LEU A 176 -10.66 0.59 17.22
N GLU A 177 -11.26 1.54 17.94
CA GLU A 177 -12.09 1.27 19.12
C GLU A 177 -13.46 0.69 18.77
N ASN A 178 -14.05 1.09 17.64
CA ASN A 178 -15.47 0.86 17.38
C ASN A 178 -15.77 -0.08 16.21
N THR A 179 -14.79 -0.42 15.36
CA THR A 179 -15.07 -1.30 14.21
C THR A 179 -15.47 -2.71 14.63
N GLU A 180 -16.55 -3.21 14.02
CA GLU A 180 -17.00 -4.59 14.16
C GLU A 180 -16.28 -5.51 13.16
N ASN A 181 -15.63 -4.97 12.12
CA ASN A 181 -14.91 -5.75 11.14
C ASN A 181 -13.49 -6.09 11.65
N PRO A 182 -13.16 -7.38 11.87
CA PRO A 182 -11.84 -7.76 12.39
C PRO A 182 -10.70 -7.43 11.43
N LEU A 183 -10.92 -7.46 10.11
CA LEU A 183 -9.90 -7.11 9.11
C LEU A 183 -9.61 -5.60 9.11
N ALA A 184 -10.66 -4.79 9.23
CA ALA A 184 -10.54 -3.34 9.37
C ALA A 184 -9.80 -3.00 10.68
N ARG A 185 -10.14 -3.69 11.77
CA ARG A 185 -9.49 -3.54 13.07
C ARG A 185 -7.99 -3.82 13.01
N GLU A 186 -7.59 -4.92 12.38
CA GLU A 186 -6.18 -5.25 12.14
C GLU A 186 -5.49 -4.12 11.36
N SER A 187 -6.12 -3.63 10.29
CA SER A 187 -5.59 -2.51 9.49
C SER A 187 -5.40 -1.24 10.32
N TYR A 188 -6.39 -0.85 11.15
CA TYR A 188 -6.25 0.33 12.00
C TYR A 188 -5.25 0.13 13.13
N ALA A 189 -5.13 -1.07 13.69
CA ALA A 189 -4.15 -1.39 14.71
C ALA A 189 -2.71 -1.27 14.16
N ASP A 190 -2.49 -1.76 12.94
CA ASP A 190 -1.20 -1.63 12.26
C ASP A 190 -0.85 -0.15 12.03
N ILE A 191 -1.75 0.62 11.41
CA ILE A 191 -1.53 2.06 11.16
C ILE A 191 -1.32 2.83 12.47
N ALA A 192 -2.18 2.62 13.47
CA ALA A 192 -2.12 3.37 14.73
C ALA A 192 -0.86 3.05 15.54
N SER A 193 -0.38 1.80 15.48
CA SER A 193 0.88 1.41 16.12
C SER A 193 2.11 1.93 15.38
N GLU A 194 2.09 1.96 14.05
CA GLU A 194 3.14 2.56 13.22
C GLU A 194 3.27 4.06 13.47
N LEU A 195 2.15 4.76 13.53
CA LEU A 195 2.12 6.19 13.87
C LEU A 195 2.33 6.47 15.37
N ARG A 196 2.37 5.43 16.20
CA ARG A 196 2.47 5.50 17.67
C ARG A 196 1.45 6.48 18.28
N LEU A 197 0.21 6.41 17.82
CA LEU A 197 -0.85 7.32 18.26
C LEU A 197 -1.11 7.16 19.76
N LYS A 198 -0.94 8.24 20.54
CA LYS A 198 -1.01 8.20 22.02
C LYS A 198 -2.31 7.63 22.58
N GLY A 199 -3.42 7.74 21.84
CA GLY A 199 -4.73 7.20 22.25
C GLY A 199 -4.94 5.72 21.90
N ALA A 200 -4.07 5.10 21.11
CA ALA A 200 -4.28 3.74 20.62
C ALA A 200 -3.98 2.64 21.64
N LEU A 201 -3.15 2.93 22.68
CA LEU A 201 -2.66 1.92 23.61
C LEU A 201 -3.79 1.10 24.27
N ASN A 202 -4.85 1.77 24.74
CA ASN A 202 -5.94 1.11 25.46
C ASN A 202 -6.71 0.17 24.53
N ALA A 203 -6.98 0.59 23.29
CA ALA A 203 -7.65 -0.24 22.30
C ALA A 203 -6.79 -1.43 21.90
N LEU A 204 -5.48 -1.23 21.68
CA LEU A 204 -4.54 -2.31 21.38
C LEU A 204 -4.43 -3.32 22.54
N LEU A 205 -4.42 -2.86 23.79
CA LEU A 205 -4.42 -3.73 24.96
C LEU A 205 -5.71 -4.55 25.07
N LEU A 206 -6.87 -3.91 24.85
CA LEU A 206 -8.16 -4.59 24.83
C LEU A 206 -8.15 -5.71 23.78
N HIS A 207 -7.78 -5.38 22.54
CA HIS A 207 -7.75 -6.36 21.45
C HIS A 207 -6.71 -7.45 21.68
N PHE A 208 -5.56 -7.14 22.27
CA PHE A 208 -4.60 -8.17 22.70
C PHE A 208 -5.16 -9.15 23.75
N GLU A 209 -6.06 -8.69 24.63
CA GLU A 209 -6.70 -9.51 25.64
C GLU A 209 -7.90 -10.31 25.11
N THR A 210 -8.58 -9.81 24.08
CA THR A 210 -9.83 -10.42 23.56
C THR A 210 -9.66 -11.20 22.26
N GLU A 211 -8.77 -10.79 21.35
CA GLU A 211 -8.58 -11.38 20.02
C GLU A 211 -7.51 -12.48 20.02
N TRP A 212 -7.82 -13.61 20.66
CA TRP A 212 -6.84 -14.66 20.93
C TRP A 212 -6.27 -15.33 19.67
N GLU A 213 -7.02 -15.33 18.56
CA GLU A 213 -6.58 -15.93 17.30
C GLU A 213 -5.45 -15.13 16.63
N ASN A 214 -5.47 -13.80 16.79
CA ASN A 214 -4.50 -12.85 16.22
C ASN A 214 -3.60 -12.24 17.30
N ARG A 215 -3.45 -12.93 18.42
CA ARG A 215 -2.82 -12.35 19.61
C ARG A 215 -1.37 -11.95 19.41
N GLY A 216 -0.60 -12.74 18.65
CA GLY A 216 0.77 -12.38 18.28
C GLY A 216 0.86 -11.07 17.48
N PHE A 217 -0.11 -10.78 16.62
CA PHE A 217 -0.16 -9.51 15.86
C PHE A 217 -0.39 -8.31 16.78
N TYR A 218 -1.32 -8.40 17.73
CA TYR A 218 -1.54 -7.31 18.69
C TYR A 218 -0.37 -7.13 19.66
N ALA A 219 0.33 -8.21 20.04
CA ALA A 219 1.57 -8.11 20.80
C ALA A 219 2.64 -7.33 20.03
N PHE A 220 2.80 -7.61 18.73
CA PHE A 220 3.68 -6.85 17.85
C PHE A 220 3.29 -5.37 17.76
N CYS A 221 1.99 -5.05 17.62
CA CYS A 221 1.52 -3.66 17.65
C CYS A 221 1.87 -2.96 18.97
N LEU A 222 1.69 -3.63 20.11
CA LEU A 222 2.04 -3.10 21.44
C LEU A 222 3.55 -2.86 21.59
N ALA A 223 4.39 -3.76 21.07
CA ALA A 223 5.84 -3.56 21.06
C ALA A 223 6.24 -2.34 20.23
N ARG A 224 5.64 -2.20 19.03
CA ARG A 224 5.90 -1.08 18.12
C ARG A 224 5.55 0.28 18.73
N MET A 225 4.50 0.34 19.56
CA MET A 225 4.16 1.53 20.35
C MET A 225 5.30 1.97 21.28
N GLY A 226 6.12 1.04 21.77
CA GLY A 226 7.23 1.32 22.68
C GLY A 226 6.79 1.81 24.07
N ASP A 227 5.54 1.54 24.46
CA ASP A 227 4.97 2.01 25.72
C ASP A 227 5.04 0.93 26.80
N ALA A 228 5.91 1.16 27.81
CA ALA A 228 6.16 0.22 28.90
C ALA A 228 4.89 -0.16 29.70
N ARG A 229 3.81 0.62 29.61
CA ARG A 229 2.53 0.26 30.24
C ARG A 229 1.95 -1.05 29.70
N ALA A 230 2.32 -1.47 28.49
CA ALA A 230 1.89 -2.75 27.93
C ALA A 230 2.63 -3.96 28.51
N ALA A 231 3.80 -3.77 29.14
CA ALA A 231 4.68 -4.86 29.57
C ALA A 231 3.98 -5.82 30.54
N GLY A 232 3.20 -5.31 31.50
CA GLY A 232 2.49 -6.16 32.46
C GLY A 232 1.42 -7.07 31.82
N ALA A 233 0.76 -6.60 30.75
CA ALA A 233 -0.21 -7.43 30.03
C ALA A 233 0.48 -8.56 29.25
N LEU A 234 1.62 -8.25 28.62
CA LEU A 234 2.45 -9.23 27.90
C LEU A 234 3.04 -10.27 28.86
N GLU A 235 3.59 -9.84 30.00
CA GLU A 235 4.11 -10.73 31.04
C GLU A 235 3.03 -11.70 31.54
N LYS A 236 1.85 -11.18 31.88
CA LYS A 236 0.71 -12.00 32.30
C LYS A 236 0.30 -13.00 31.23
N ALA A 237 0.34 -12.62 29.95
CA ALA A 237 0.00 -13.50 28.84
C ALA A 237 1.01 -14.66 28.68
N LEU A 238 2.30 -14.40 28.89
CA LEU A 238 3.36 -15.43 28.86
C LEU A 238 3.16 -16.53 29.91
N LEU A 239 2.53 -16.20 31.04
CA LEU A 239 2.20 -17.17 32.09
C LEU A 239 1.03 -18.10 31.74
N SER A 240 0.29 -17.83 30.65
CA SER A 240 -0.86 -18.64 30.25
C SER A 240 -0.43 -20.01 29.71
N ARG A 241 -0.92 -21.09 30.31
CA ARG A 241 -0.61 -22.47 29.91
C ARG A 241 -1.22 -22.90 28.56
N ASP A 242 -2.16 -22.12 28.05
CA ASP A 242 -2.84 -22.42 26.78
C ASP A 242 -2.21 -21.66 25.59
N LEU A 243 -1.15 -20.90 25.84
CA LEU A 243 -0.44 -20.18 24.79
C LEU A 243 0.29 -21.15 23.86
N ARG A 244 0.00 -21.06 22.56
CA ARG A 244 0.67 -21.82 21.49
C ARG A 244 2.07 -21.27 21.24
N TYR A 245 2.93 -22.09 20.64
CA TYR A 245 4.33 -21.74 20.43
C TYR A 245 4.55 -20.44 19.66
N LEU A 246 3.86 -20.23 18.53
CA LEU A 246 4.06 -19.02 17.71
C LEU A 246 3.60 -17.75 18.45
N ASP A 247 2.47 -17.81 19.14
CA ASP A 247 1.98 -16.71 19.97
C ASP A 247 2.93 -16.43 21.15
N TYR A 248 3.51 -17.47 21.76
CA TYR A 248 4.52 -17.32 22.82
C TYR A 248 5.75 -16.56 22.34
N ILE A 249 6.30 -16.93 21.16
CA ILE A 249 7.46 -16.22 20.60
C ILE A 249 7.13 -14.76 20.33
N ALA A 250 6.00 -14.48 19.67
CA ALA A 250 5.60 -13.10 19.36
C ALA A 250 5.40 -12.24 20.63
N ILE A 251 4.76 -12.79 21.66
CA ILE A 251 4.54 -12.08 22.94
C ILE A 251 5.84 -11.89 23.70
N ARG A 252 6.72 -12.89 23.71
CA ARG A 252 8.03 -12.79 24.36
C ARG A 252 8.86 -11.70 23.69
N ASP A 253 8.98 -11.74 22.38
CA ASP A 253 9.75 -10.76 21.62
C ASP A 253 9.19 -9.34 21.85
N ALA A 254 7.86 -9.20 21.94
CA ALA A 254 7.22 -7.93 22.31
C ALA A 254 7.55 -7.48 23.74
N TYR A 255 7.50 -8.40 24.71
CA TYR A 255 7.80 -8.11 26.12
C TYR A 255 9.26 -7.69 26.31
N GLU A 256 10.19 -8.39 25.66
CA GLU A 256 11.62 -8.10 25.70
C GLU A 256 11.95 -6.74 25.05
N GLN A 257 11.29 -6.39 23.93
CA GLN A 257 11.41 -5.05 23.32
C GLN A 257 10.99 -3.92 24.27
N LEU A 258 10.06 -4.18 25.19
CA LEU A 258 9.64 -3.23 26.21
C LEU A 258 10.51 -3.29 27.49
N GLY A 259 11.63 -4.03 27.45
CA GLY A 259 12.57 -4.16 28.56
C GLY A 259 12.25 -5.26 29.57
N GLY A 260 11.27 -6.12 29.26
CA GLY A 260 10.96 -7.31 30.03
C GLY A 260 12.04 -8.37 29.94
N LEU A 261 12.10 -9.26 30.94
CA LEU A 261 12.99 -10.42 30.94
C LEU A 261 12.18 -11.67 31.25
N VAL A 262 12.30 -12.68 30.38
CA VAL A 262 11.72 -14.00 30.62
C VAL A 262 12.77 -14.91 31.23
N GLU A 263 12.65 -15.18 32.54
CA GLU A 263 13.65 -15.97 33.28
C GLU A 263 13.48 -17.49 33.09
N VAL A 264 12.30 -17.94 32.69
CA VAL A 264 11.97 -19.37 32.59
C VAL A 264 11.58 -19.72 31.16
N GLU A 265 12.38 -20.56 30.53
CA GLU A 265 12.02 -21.16 29.25
C GLU A 265 10.88 -22.18 29.43
N ARG A 266 9.90 -22.09 28.53
CA ARG A 266 8.76 -22.98 28.50
C ARG A 266 8.95 -24.11 27.50
N GLU A 267 8.46 -25.29 27.86
CA GLU A 267 8.50 -26.47 26.99
C GLU A 267 7.32 -26.48 25.99
N PHE A 268 7.65 -26.68 24.71
CA PHE A 268 6.68 -26.76 23.59
C PHE A 268 6.81 -28.06 22.78
N SER A 269 7.44 -29.11 23.33
CA SER A 269 7.71 -30.38 22.64
C SER A 269 6.46 -31.02 22.00
N ASN A 270 5.28 -30.78 22.57
CA ASN A 270 3.99 -31.31 22.11
C ASN A 270 3.18 -30.31 21.24
N ASP A 271 3.71 -29.12 21.00
CA ASP A 271 3.05 -28.09 20.19
C ASP A 271 3.21 -28.38 18.69
N PRO A 272 2.12 -28.38 17.89
CA PRO A 272 2.20 -28.68 16.46
C PRO A 272 3.09 -27.73 15.66
N ASP A 273 3.08 -26.43 15.98
CA ASP A 273 3.87 -25.41 15.27
C ASP A 273 5.35 -25.57 15.59
N TYR A 274 5.67 -25.85 16.86
CA TYR A 274 7.04 -26.16 17.29
C TYR A 274 7.59 -27.39 16.57
N GLN A 275 6.79 -28.47 16.48
CA GLN A 275 7.18 -29.70 15.79
C GLN A 275 7.38 -29.47 14.28
N ALA A 276 6.53 -28.68 13.64
CA ALA A 276 6.64 -28.36 12.21
C ALA A 276 7.95 -27.60 11.90
N LEU A 277 8.31 -26.61 12.73
CA LEU A 277 9.57 -25.87 12.61
C LEU A 277 10.79 -26.79 12.79
N CYS A 278 10.78 -27.64 13.84
CA CYS A 278 11.85 -28.61 14.07
C CYS A 278 12.07 -29.56 12.88
N ARG A 279 11.01 -29.95 12.17
CA ARG A 279 11.11 -30.81 10.97
C ARG A 279 11.74 -30.08 9.79
N LYS A 280 11.34 -28.83 9.51
CA LYS A 280 11.91 -28.01 8.43
C LYS A 280 13.40 -27.75 8.64
N THR A 281 13.83 -27.44 9.87
CA THR A 281 15.24 -27.19 10.19
C THR A 281 16.12 -28.43 10.03
N LYS A 282 15.56 -29.63 10.24
CA LYS A 282 16.29 -30.90 9.98
C LYS A 282 16.45 -31.15 8.48
N GLN A 283 15.41 -30.94 7.69
CA GLN A 283 15.46 -31.12 6.23
C GLN A 283 16.44 -30.16 5.53
N GLY A 284 16.52 -28.90 5.97
CA GLY A 284 17.47 -27.93 5.42
C GLY A 284 18.94 -28.11 5.84
N ARG A 285 19.22 -29.01 6.80
CA ARG A 285 20.60 -29.40 7.19
C ARG A 285 21.07 -30.68 6.48
N GLU A 286 20.17 -31.39 5.81
CA GLU A 286 20.43 -32.62 5.08
C GLU A 286 20.55 -32.42 3.56
N THR A 287 20.46 -31.16 3.10
CA THR A 287 20.70 -30.69 1.71
C THR A 287 21.93 -29.80 1.64
#